data_AF-A0A0G1VUD2-F1
#
_entry.id   AF-A0A0G1VUD2-F1
#
_cell.length_a   1.000
_cell.length_b   1.000
_cell.length_c   1.000
_cell.angle_alpha   90.00
_cell.angle_beta   90.00
_cell.angle_gamma   90.00
#
_symmetry.space_group_name_H-M   'P 1'
#
loop_
_entity.id
_entity.type
_entity.pdbx_description
1 polymer ?
#
loop_
_entity_poly.entity_id
_entity_poly.type
_entity_poly.pdbx_seq_one_letter_code
_entity_poly.pdbx_strand_id
1 'polypeptide(L)'
;MRFYTSLFVFNDENYRGVLGLDVNAVLHQFCDQVTSIGDLVTKRKPLVNIVSFCLMPNHFHFLLEQIAEQGVPRFMHRIALGYAEYFNKKNDRTGRLFEGPFKAVLVQRDAQLEHLPRYIHLNALDLITDLNWGEGKIADWARAEKFLEEYSWSSHGMYLNKPQLLPVIKKAIVEQIFDTPEKYINFLKQWLGHCEIVA
;
A
#
# COMPACT_ATOMS: atom_id res chain seq x y z
N MET A 1 10.73 -2.07 -6.92
CA MET A 1 9.74 -2.09 -8.02
C MET A 1 8.71 -3.22 -7.91
N ARG A 2 9.09 -4.52 -7.82
CA ARG A 2 8.14 -5.66 -7.89
C ARG A 2 6.88 -5.54 -7.02
N PHE A 3 7.01 -5.16 -5.74
CA PHE A 3 5.86 -5.05 -4.85
C PHE A 3 4.84 -4.04 -5.37
N TYR A 4 5.28 -2.82 -5.68
CA TYR A 4 4.43 -1.77 -6.23
C TYR A 4 3.75 -2.19 -7.55
N THR A 5 4.49 -2.85 -8.44
CA THR A 5 3.90 -3.41 -9.66
C THR A 5 2.86 -4.50 -9.36
N SER A 6 3.07 -5.31 -8.33
CA SER A 6 2.11 -6.34 -7.91
C SER A 6 0.81 -5.73 -7.38
N LEU A 7 0.87 -4.60 -6.67
CA LEU A 7 -0.32 -3.86 -6.24
C LEU A 7 -1.18 -3.45 -7.42
N PHE A 8 -0.56 -3.05 -8.54
CA PHE A 8 -1.27 -2.71 -9.76
C PHE A 8 -1.82 -3.95 -10.46
N VAL A 9 -0.96 -4.91 -10.79
CA VAL A 9 -1.30 -6.07 -11.62
C VAL A 9 -2.31 -7.00 -10.96
N PHE A 10 -2.17 -7.27 -9.65
CA PHE A 10 -3.07 -8.19 -8.95
C PHE A 10 -4.41 -7.57 -8.60
N ASN A 11 -4.49 -6.24 -8.56
CA ASN A 11 -5.72 -5.49 -8.34
C ASN A 11 -6.53 -5.33 -9.64
N ASP A 12 -6.78 -6.42 -10.36
CA ASP A 12 -7.60 -6.38 -11.58
C ASP A 12 -8.37 -7.68 -11.79
N GLU A 13 -9.68 -7.62 -12.03
CA GLU A 13 -10.49 -8.79 -12.35
C GLU A 13 -10.01 -9.50 -13.62
N ASN A 14 -9.46 -8.75 -14.57
CA ASN A 14 -8.96 -9.29 -15.83
C ASN A 14 -7.58 -9.95 -15.69
N TYR A 15 -6.98 -9.95 -14.50
CA TYR A 15 -5.71 -10.65 -14.27
C TYR A 15 -5.89 -12.16 -14.54
N ARG A 16 -5.23 -12.65 -15.60
CA ARG A 16 -5.19 -14.06 -16.01
C ARG A 16 -3.80 -14.70 -15.89
N GLY A 17 -2.86 -14.01 -15.26
CA GLY A 17 -1.50 -14.52 -15.10
C GLY A 17 -1.47 -15.77 -14.21
N VAL A 18 -0.50 -16.67 -14.47
CA VAL A 18 -0.12 -17.68 -13.49
C VAL A 18 0.52 -16.94 -12.32
N LEU A 19 -0.03 -17.11 -11.13
CA LEU A 19 0.51 -16.54 -9.90
C LEU A 19 1.99 -16.97 -9.77
N GLY A 20 2.85 -16.02 -9.39
CA GLY A 20 4.29 -16.27 -9.25
C GLY A 20 5.17 -16.07 -10.50
N LEU A 21 4.60 -15.92 -11.71
CA LEU A 21 5.36 -15.55 -12.92
C LEU A 21 5.75 -14.06 -12.95
N ASP A 22 6.55 -13.67 -13.95
CA ASP A 22 7.13 -12.33 -14.12
C ASP A 22 6.03 -11.26 -14.19
N VAL A 23 5.84 -10.56 -13.06
CA VAL A 23 4.92 -9.43 -12.93
C VAL A 23 5.22 -8.36 -14.01
N ASN A 24 6.48 -8.25 -14.46
CA ASN A 24 6.84 -7.36 -15.56
C ASN A 24 6.31 -7.88 -16.88
N ALA A 25 6.36 -9.19 -17.16
CA ALA A 25 5.78 -9.75 -18.38
C ALA A 25 4.27 -9.53 -18.44
N VAL A 26 3.58 -9.64 -17.31
CA VAL A 26 2.14 -9.31 -17.23
C VAL A 26 1.92 -7.82 -17.47
N LEU A 27 2.74 -6.95 -16.85
CA LEU A 27 2.68 -5.51 -17.10
C LEU A 27 2.93 -5.19 -18.58
N HIS A 28 3.94 -5.81 -19.21
CA HIS A 28 4.24 -5.65 -20.64
C HIS A 28 3.05 -6.08 -21.49
N GLN A 29 2.45 -7.24 -21.23
CA GLN A 29 1.25 -7.69 -21.95
C GLN A 29 0.08 -6.70 -21.82
N PHE A 30 -0.09 -6.08 -20.64
CA PHE A 30 -1.08 -5.02 -20.46
C PHE A 30 -0.71 -3.76 -21.24
N CYS A 31 0.55 -3.33 -21.20
CA CYS A 31 1.05 -2.17 -21.93
C CYS A 31 0.94 -2.36 -23.45
N ASP A 32 1.17 -3.55 -23.98
CA ASP A 32 1.08 -3.85 -25.41
C ASP A 32 -0.36 -3.69 -25.96
N GLN A 33 -1.37 -3.83 -25.09
CA GLN A 33 -2.79 -3.68 -25.43
C GLN A 33 -3.33 -2.26 -25.23
N VAL A 34 -2.45 -1.32 -24.86
CA VAL A 34 -2.80 0.00 -24.38
C VAL A 34 -1.97 1.06 -25.09
N THR A 35 -2.65 2.01 -25.70
CA THR A 35 -2.05 3.14 -26.44
C THR A 35 -1.70 4.35 -25.57
N SER A 36 -2.25 4.46 -24.35
CA SER A 36 -1.98 5.56 -23.41
C SER A 36 -2.20 5.17 -21.94
N ILE A 37 -1.64 5.93 -20.98
CA ILE A 37 -1.96 5.75 -19.54
C ILE A 37 -3.47 5.89 -19.27
N GLY A 38 -4.17 6.72 -20.05
CA GLY A 38 -5.62 6.85 -19.97
C GLY A 38 -6.36 5.55 -20.29
N ASP A 39 -5.92 4.82 -21.32
CA ASP A 39 -6.50 3.52 -21.70
C ASP A 39 -6.20 2.43 -20.65
N LEU A 40 -5.06 2.54 -19.96
CA LEU A 40 -4.68 1.65 -18.86
C LEU A 40 -5.62 1.84 -17.67
N VAL A 41 -6.15 3.04 -17.44
CA VAL A 41 -7.08 3.29 -16.34
C VAL A 41 -8.50 2.85 -16.71
N THR A 42 -8.94 3.06 -17.95
CA THR A 42 -10.33 2.78 -18.37
C THR A 42 -10.64 1.32 -18.65
N LYS A 43 -9.65 0.53 -19.11
CA LYS A 43 -9.85 -0.91 -19.43
C LYS A 43 -9.79 -1.82 -18.19
N ARG A 44 -9.28 -1.31 -17.08
CA ARG A 44 -9.08 -2.06 -15.86
C ARG A 44 -10.37 -2.22 -15.06
N LYS A 45 -10.45 -3.34 -14.34
CA LYS A 45 -11.56 -3.63 -13.42
C LYS A 45 -10.98 -3.90 -12.04
N PRO A 46 -10.67 -2.88 -11.24
CA PRO A 46 -9.97 -3.09 -9.99
C PRO A 46 -10.84 -3.86 -8.98
N LEU A 47 -10.19 -4.65 -8.13
CA LEU A 47 -10.86 -5.38 -7.04
C LEU A 47 -11.13 -4.46 -5.85
N VAL A 48 -10.20 -3.55 -5.60
CA VAL A 48 -10.19 -2.60 -4.49
C VAL A 48 -9.70 -1.23 -4.96
N ASN A 49 -10.14 -0.17 -4.30
CA ASN A 49 -9.39 1.08 -4.29
C ASN A 49 -8.34 1.00 -3.17
N ILE A 50 -7.08 1.22 -3.51
CA ILE A 50 -6.00 1.31 -2.53
C ILE A 50 -5.89 2.78 -2.12
N VAL A 51 -6.12 3.05 -0.83
CA VAL A 51 -6.09 4.41 -0.26
C VAL A 51 -4.72 4.69 0.34
N SER A 52 -4.19 3.75 1.12
CA SER A 52 -2.84 3.82 1.69
C SER A 52 -2.20 2.45 1.79
N PHE A 53 -0.88 2.39 1.75
CA PHE A 53 -0.10 1.20 2.07
C PHE A 53 1.25 1.56 2.70
N CYS A 54 1.79 0.60 3.45
CA CYS A 54 3.19 0.60 3.87
C CYS A 54 3.68 -0.86 3.89
N LEU A 55 4.75 -1.15 3.15
CA LEU A 55 5.41 -2.44 3.18
C LEU A 55 6.61 -2.33 4.12
N MET A 56 6.62 -3.16 5.16
CA MET A 56 7.73 -3.34 6.09
C MET A 56 8.53 -4.61 5.70
N PRO A 57 9.74 -4.80 6.24
CA PRO A 57 10.53 -6.01 5.96
C PRO A 57 9.84 -7.32 6.36
N ASN A 58 9.01 -7.29 7.40
CA ASN A 58 8.35 -8.46 7.99
C ASN A 58 6.82 -8.49 7.82
N HIS A 59 6.18 -7.39 7.41
CA HIS A 59 4.73 -7.32 7.22
C HIS A 59 4.33 -6.17 6.27
N PHE A 60 3.05 -6.00 6.00
CA PHE A 60 2.52 -4.84 5.28
C PHE A 60 1.21 -4.38 5.90
N HIS A 61 0.92 -3.10 5.74
CA HIS A 61 -0.36 -2.49 6.08
C HIS A 61 -1.04 -1.92 4.85
N PHE A 62 -2.36 -2.04 4.79
CA PHE A 62 -3.19 -1.47 3.74
C PHE A 62 -4.44 -0.81 4.31
N LEU A 63 -4.86 0.28 3.68
CA LEU A 63 -6.20 0.83 3.76
C LEU A 63 -6.87 0.63 2.39
N LEU A 64 -7.90 -0.21 2.36
CA LEU A 64 -8.56 -0.64 1.14
C LEU A 64 -10.06 -0.36 1.20
N GLU A 65 -10.62 0.11 0.10
CA GLU A 65 -12.06 0.11 -0.14
C GLU A 65 -12.37 -1.02 -1.13
N GLN A 66 -13.30 -1.92 -0.75
CA GLN A 66 -13.74 -2.99 -1.64
C GLN A 66 -14.69 -2.44 -2.70
N ILE A 67 -14.37 -2.67 -3.99
CA ILE A 67 -15.22 -2.21 -5.10
C ILE A 67 -15.71 -3.35 -6.02
N ALA A 68 -15.24 -4.57 -5.77
CA ALA A 68 -15.71 -5.79 -6.42
C ALA A 68 -16.15 -6.82 -5.38
N GLU A 69 -16.98 -7.79 -5.80
CA GLU A 69 -17.37 -8.90 -4.93
C GLU A 69 -16.13 -9.68 -4.47
N GLN A 70 -16.04 -9.87 -3.15
CA GLN A 70 -14.87 -10.47 -2.48
C GLN A 70 -13.54 -9.79 -2.88
N GLY A 71 -13.58 -8.50 -3.22
CA GLY A 71 -12.43 -7.77 -3.77
C GLY A 71 -11.23 -7.75 -2.84
N VAL A 72 -11.42 -7.46 -1.54
CA VAL A 72 -10.32 -7.45 -0.55
C VAL A 72 -9.71 -8.85 -0.39
N PRO A 73 -10.48 -9.92 -0.08
CA PRO A 73 -9.93 -11.28 0.00
C PRO A 73 -9.21 -11.72 -1.28
N ARG A 74 -9.79 -11.46 -2.46
CA ARG A 74 -9.18 -11.80 -3.76
C ARG A 74 -7.85 -11.07 -3.96
N PHE A 75 -7.82 -9.77 -3.67
CA PHE A 75 -6.62 -8.95 -3.80
C PHE A 75 -5.51 -9.42 -2.85
N MET A 76 -5.84 -9.58 -1.56
CA MET A 76 -4.88 -10.02 -0.54
C MET A 76 -4.35 -11.43 -0.80
N HIS A 77 -5.21 -12.34 -1.27
CA HIS A 77 -4.79 -13.69 -1.66
C HIS A 77 -3.75 -13.65 -2.79
N ARG A 78 -3.97 -12.85 -3.84
CA ARG A 78 -3.05 -12.72 -4.97
C ARG A 78 -1.71 -12.12 -4.55
N ILE A 79 -1.73 -11.09 -3.70
CA ILE A 79 -0.51 -10.46 -3.15
C ILE A 79 0.30 -11.47 -2.34
N ALA A 80 -0.33 -12.16 -1.38
CA ALA A 80 0.35 -13.11 -0.51
C ALA A 80 0.89 -14.30 -1.32
N LEU A 81 0.06 -14.93 -2.14
CA LEU A 81 0.46 -16.10 -2.91
C LEU A 81 1.55 -15.76 -3.92
N GLY A 82 1.37 -14.69 -4.71
CA GLY A 82 2.34 -14.28 -5.71
C GLY A 82 3.70 -13.85 -5.14
N TYR A 83 3.73 -13.29 -3.93
CA TYR A 83 4.98 -13.00 -3.23
C TYR A 83 5.63 -14.26 -2.66
N ALA A 84 4.84 -15.16 -2.04
CA ALA A 84 5.34 -16.42 -1.50
C ALA A 84 5.98 -17.30 -2.59
N GLU A 85 5.32 -17.47 -3.72
CA GLU A 85 5.84 -18.24 -4.85
C GLU A 85 7.12 -17.63 -5.42
N TYR A 86 7.15 -16.31 -5.59
CA TYR A 86 8.34 -15.60 -6.04
C TYR A 86 9.53 -15.80 -5.09
N PHE A 87 9.30 -15.57 -3.80
CA PHE A 87 10.35 -15.67 -2.79
C PHE A 87 10.87 -17.10 -2.70
N ASN A 88 9.97 -18.09 -2.68
CA ASN A 88 10.31 -19.50 -2.66
C ASN A 88 11.15 -19.88 -3.90
N LYS A 89 10.68 -19.53 -5.10
CA LYS A 89 11.41 -19.80 -6.35
C LYS A 89 12.78 -19.10 -6.39
N LYS A 90 12.85 -17.84 -5.94
CA LYS A 90 14.10 -17.06 -5.95
C LYS A 90 15.15 -17.62 -4.99
N ASN A 91 14.72 -18.16 -3.86
CA ASN A 91 15.62 -18.64 -2.79
C ASN A 91 15.69 -20.17 -2.73
N ASP A 92 15.22 -20.88 -3.77
CA ASP A 92 15.14 -22.35 -3.82
C ASP A 92 14.54 -22.96 -2.55
N ARG A 93 13.46 -22.34 -2.07
CA ARG A 93 12.71 -22.73 -0.88
C ARG A 93 11.36 -23.30 -1.25
N THR A 94 10.81 -24.10 -0.32
CA THR A 94 9.43 -24.59 -0.37
C THR A 94 8.72 -24.31 0.95
N GLY A 95 7.39 -24.30 0.92
CA GLY A 95 6.55 -24.15 2.12
C GLY A 95 6.01 -22.74 2.32
N ARG A 96 5.45 -22.51 3.52
CA ARG A 96 4.81 -21.24 3.88
C ARG A 96 5.85 -20.14 4.05
N LEU A 97 5.51 -18.94 3.57
CA LEU A 97 6.29 -17.73 3.77
C LEU A 97 5.68 -16.84 4.87
N PHE A 98 4.37 -16.65 4.83
CA PHE A 98 3.64 -15.86 5.81
C PHE A 98 3.25 -16.72 7.01
N GLU A 99 3.32 -16.12 8.21
CA GLU A 99 3.02 -16.79 9.48
C GLU A 99 1.54 -17.18 9.62
N GLY A 100 0.64 -16.42 8.98
CA GLY A 100 -0.81 -16.63 9.08
C GLY A 100 -1.60 -15.95 7.96
N PRO A 101 -2.94 -16.09 8.00
CA PRO A 101 -3.81 -15.36 7.09
C PRO A 101 -3.71 -13.85 7.34
N PHE A 102 -4.07 -13.06 6.32
CA PHE A 102 -4.28 -11.63 6.54
C PHE A 102 -5.41 -11.43 7.53
N LYS A 103 -5.36 -10.32 8.24
CA LYS A 103 -6.40 -9.89 9.14
C LYS A 103 -6.93 -8.54 8.68
N ALA A 104 -8.18 -8.25 9.01
CA ALA A 104 -8.89 -7.07 8.52
C ALA A 104 -9.86 -6.54 9.56
N VAL A 105 -9.89 -5.22 9.68
CA VAL A 105 -10.85 -4.49 10.52
C VAL A 105 -11.64 -3.54 9.64
N LEU A 106 -12.97 -3.59 9.76
CA LEU A 106 -13.85 -2.69 9.02
C LEU A 106 -13.75 -1.27 9.61
N VAL A 107 -13.53 -0.30 8.74
CA VAL A 107 -13.59 1.13 9.10
C VAL A 107 -15.05 1.55 9.16
N GLN A 108 -15.50 2.03 10.32
CA GLN A 108 -16.91 2.37 10.55
C GLN A 108 -17.16 3.87 10.74
N ARG A 109 -16.11 4.67 10.92
CA ARG A 109 -16.20 6.09 11.26
C ARG A 109 -15.18 6.90 10.47
N ASP A 110 -15.56 8.10 10.05
CA ASP A 110 -14.68 9.00 9.29
C ASP A 110 -13.42 9.37 10.07
N ALA A 111 -13.54 9.61 11.38
CA ALA A 111 -12.37 9.84 12.25
C ALA A 111 -11.37 8.67 12.20
N GLN A 112 -11.85 7.43 12.11
CA GLN A 112 -10.98 6.26 11.97
C GLN A 112 -10.29 6.27 10.59
N LEU A 113 -11.04 6.62 9.54
CA LEU A 113 -10.52 6.74 8.17
C LEU A 113 -9.41 7.79 8.07
N GLU A 114 -9.55 8.94 8.73
CA GLU A 114 -8.54 10.00 8.76
C GLU A 114 -7.26 9.58 9.50
N HIS A 115 -7.39 8.85 10.62
CA HIS A 115 -6.25 8.40 11.41
C HIS A 115 -5.43 7.26 10.76
N LEU A 116 -6.07 6.41 9.95
CA LEU A 116 -5.45 5.22 9.37
C LEU A 116 -4.26 5.52 8.44
N PRO A 117 -4.35 6.45 7.46
CA PRO A 117 -3.20 6.82 6.62
C PRO A 117 -1.99 7.26 7.44
N ARG A 118 -2.22 8.07 8.48
CA ARG A 118 -1.15 8.51 9.40
C ARG A 118 -0.48 7.33 10.07
N TYR A 119 -1.26 6.43 10.69
CA TYR A 119 -0.70 5.24 11.33
C TYR A 119 0.07 4.38 10.33
N ILE A 120 -0.53 4.05 9.18
CA ILE A 120 0.08 3.22 8.13
C ILE A 120 1.42 3.78 7.67
N HIS A 121 1.51 5.09 7.42
CA HIS A 121 2.75 5.69 6.97
C HIS A 121 3.80 5.78 8.09
N LEU A 122 3.39 6.12 9.33
CA LEU A 122 4.30 6.20 10.46
C LEU A 122 4.92 4.85 10.86
N ASN A 123 4.30 3.71 10.52
CA ASN A 123 4.91 2.38 10.74
C ASN A 123 6.29 2.25 10.10
N ALA A 124 6.57 2.95 9.00
CA ALA A 124 7.91 2.93 8.38
C ALA A 124 9.00 3.42 9.35
N LEU A 125 8.65 4.27 10.33
CA LEU A 125 9.57 4.77 11.35
C LEU A 125 10.03 3.70 12.34
N ASP A 126 9.42 2.50 12.39
CA ASP A 126 9.97 1.36 13.14
C ASP A 126 11.35 0.94 12.63
N LEU A 127 11.70 1.31 11.39
CA LEU A 127 13.02 1.11 10.82
C LEU A 127 14.06 2.11 11.37
N ILE A 128 13.60 3.12 12.12
CA ILE A 128 14.43 4.09 12.84
C ILE A 128 14.15 3.95 14.33
N THR A 129 14.83 2.99 14.95
CA THR A 129 14.55 2.54 16.33
C THR A 129 14.72 3.61 17.40
N ASP A 130 15.51 4.66 17.15
CA ASP A 130 15.76 5.74 18.12
C ASP A 130 14.72 6.86 18.10
N LEU A 131 13.75 6.83 17.17
CA LEU A 131 12.66 7.80 17.11
C LEU A 131 11.48 7.45 18.04
N ASN A 132 11.36 6.20 18.48
CA ASN A 132 10.31 5.71 19.39
C ASN A 132 8.91 6.25 19.06
N TRP A 133 8.55 6.31 17.77
CA TRP A 133 7.32 6.98 17.32
C TRP A 133 6.05 6.39 17.97
N GLY A 134 6.05 5.09 18.29
CA GLY A 134 4.97 4.42 19.01
C GLY A 134 4.67 4.99 20.40
N GLU A 135 5.64 5.64 21.05
CA GLU A 135 5.45 6.31 22.35
C GLU A 135 4.80 7.69 22.23
N GLY A 136 4.53 8.15 21.00
CA GLY A 136 3.77 9.36 20.74
C GLY A 136 4.51 10.66 20.83
N LYS A 137 5.84 10.61 20.88
CA LYS A 137 6.69 11.79 20.83
C LYS A 137 7.88 11.52 19.91
N ILE A 138 7.74 11.90 18.65
CA ILE A 138 8.88 11.97 17.72
C ILE A 138 9.64 13.26 18.05
N ALA A 139 10.84 13.12 18.62
CA ALA A 139 11.67 14.26 19.01
C ALA A 139 12.26 14.99 17.79
N ASP A 140 12.65 14.24 16.76
CA ASP A 140 13.24 14.78 15.52
C ASP A 140 12.30 14.56 14.33
N TRP A 141 11.30 15.44 14.22
CA TRP A 141 10.36 15.41 13.11
C TRP A 141 11.01 15.67 11.76
N ALA A 142 12.11 16.44 11.71
CA ALA A 142 12.81 16.71 10.45
C ALA A 142 13.43 15.43 9.87
N ARG A 143 14.06 14.61 10.73
CA ARG A 143 14.58 13.30 10.34
C ARG A 143 13.47 12.32 9.98
N ALA A 144 12.39 12.29 10.76
CA ALA A 144 11.24 11.42 10.49
C ALA A 144 10.59 11.72 9.13
N GLU A 145 10.32 13.00 8.85
CA GLU A 145 9.73 13.45 7.60
C GLU A 145 10.62 13.11 6.40
N LYS A 146 11.92 13.44 6.49
CA LYS A 146 12.89 13.08 5.45
C LYS A 146 12.90 11.58 5.15
N PHE A 147 12.89 10.74 6.17
CA PHE A 147 12.86 9.30 5.98
C PHE A 147 11.58 8.82 5.30
N LEU A 148 10.41 9.27 5.77
CA LEU A 148 9.12 8.91 5.19
C LEU A 148 9.02 9.31 3.71
N GLU A 149 9.61 10.44 3.36
CA GLU A 149 9.67 10.95 2.00
C GLU A 149 10.55 10.14 1.05
N GLU A 150 11.66 9.60 1.57
CA GLU A 150 12.62 8.75 0.84
C GLU A 150 12.16 7.28 0.79
N TYR A 151 11.31 6.87 1.73
CA TYR A 151 10.83 5.49 1.86
C TYR A 151 9.84 5.10 0.74
N SER A 152 10.40 4.58 -0.35
CA SER A 152 9.67 4.22 -1.58
C SER A 152 8.67 3.06 -1.42
N TRP A 153 8.65 2.39 -0.26
CA TRP A 153 7.77 1.25 0.01
C TRP A 153 6.52 1.63 0.81
N SER A 154 6.17 2.92 0.81
CA SER A 154 4.95 3.47 1.38
C SER A 154 4.22 4.37 0.38
N SER A 155 2.91 4.54 0.56
CA SER A 155 2.13 5.55 -0.16
C SER A 155 2.30 6.97 0.40
N HIS A 156 3.13 7.20 1.41
CA HIS A 156 3.36 8.52 2.01
C HIS A 156 3.61 9.61 0.95
N GLY A 157 4.48 9.36 -0.03
CA GLY A 157 4.77 10.33 -1.09
C GLY A 157 3.55 10.75 -1.92
N MET A 158 2.51 9.91 -2.00
CA MET A 158 1.28 10.21 -2.75
C MET A 158 0.44 11.27 -2.06
N TYR A 159 0.49 11.31 -0.73
CA TYR A 159 -0.13 12.36 0.08
C TYR A 159 0.65 13.67 -0.01
N LEU A 160 1.88 13.64 -0.56
CA LEU A 160 2.70 14.80 -0.88
C LEU A 160 2.61 15.20 -2.36
N ASN A 161 1.62 14.70 -3.10
CA ASN A 161 1.46 14.92 -4.54
C ASN A 161 2.67 14.48 -5.40
N LYS A 162 3.52 13.57 -4.91
CA LYS A 162 4.56 12.95 -5.75
C LYS A 162 3.89 12.10 -6.85
N PRO A 163 4.45 12.05 -8.07
CA PRO A 163 3.85 11.31 -9.17
C PRO A 163 3.87 9.80 -8.93
N GLN A 164 2.87 9.11 -9.48
CA GLN A 164 2.79 7.65 -9.50
C GLN A 164 3.34 7.09 -10.79
N LEU A 165 4.20 6.07 -10.71
CA LEU A 165 4.62 5.33 -11.91
C LEU A 165 3.46 4.51 -12.50
N LEU A 166 2.64 3.91 -11.64
CA LEU A 166 1.43 3.17 -12.00
C LEU A 166 0.29 3.70 -11.12
N PRO A 167 -0.94 3.84 -11.63
CA PRO A 167 -2.04 4.40 -10.83
C PRO A 167 -2.54 3.35 -9.82
N VAL A 168 -1.79 3.19 -8.72
CA VAL A 168 -2.04 2.26 -7.62
C VAL A 168 -2.95 2.90 -6.58
N ILE A 169 -2.62 4.13 -6.17
CA ILE A 169 -3.41 4.90 -5.20
C ILE A 169 -4.50 5.68 -5.92
N LYS A 170 -5.74 5.53 -5.44
CA LYS A 170 -6.89 6.30 -5.93
C LYS A 170 -6.85 7.72 -5.36
N LYS A 171 -6.18 8.63 -6.09
CA LYS A 171 -5.92 10.01 -5.64
C LYS A 171 -7.18 10.77 -5.18
N ALA A 172 -8.30 10.59 -5.87
CA ALA A 172 -9.57 11.22 -5.51
C ALA A 172 -10.03 10.90 -4.08
N ILE A 173 -9.74 9.72 -3.54
CA ILE A 173 -10.07 9.37 -2.16
C ILE A 173 -9.09 10.06 -1.20
N VAL A 174 -7.80 10.07 -1.54
CA VAL A 174 -6.78 10.78 -0.74
C VAL A 174 -7.14 12.26 -0.60
N GLU A 175 -7.54 12.90 -1.70
CA GLU A 175 -7.94 14.32 -1.74
C GLU A 175 -9.23 14.61 -0.96
N GLN A 176 -10.09 13.61 -0.74
CA GLN A 176 -11.26 13.73 0.14
C GLN A 176 -10.89 13.66 1.61
N ILE A 177 -9.85 12.90 1.97
CA ILE A 177 -9.36 12.79 3.36
C ILE A 177 -8.47 13.99 3.71
N PHE A 178 -7.52 14.32 2.84
CA PHE A 178 -6.63 15.47 2.97
C PHE A 178 -6.55 16.21 1.63
N ASP A 179 -7.09 17.42 1.59
CA ASP A 179 -7.14 18.25 0.38
C ASP A 179 -5.78 18.85 0.00
N THR A 180 -4.86 19.01 0.96
CA THR A 180 -3.49 19.48 0.70
C THR A 180 -2.42 18.66 1.42
N PRO A 181 -1.19 18.56 0.84
CA PRO A 181 -0.04 17.97 1.52
C PRO A 181 0.26 18.62 2.87
N GLU A 182 0.05 19.93 2.98
CA GLU A 182 0.30 20.67 4.22
C GLU A 182 -0.63 20.23 5.34
N LYS A 183 -1.94 20.07 5.08
CA LYS A 183 -2.88 19.56 6.08
C LYS A 183 -2.53 18.14 6.50
N TYR A 184 -2.16 17.29 5.54
CA TYR A 184 -1.71 15.94 5.83
C TYR A 184 -0.45 15.91 6.72
N ILE A 185 0.59 16.70 6.40
CA ILE A 185 1.82 16.78 7.20
C ILE A 185 1.53 17.34 8.60
N ASN A 186 0.71 18.39 8.71
CA ASN A 186 0.31 18.94 10.00
C ASN A 186 -0.42 17.90 10.85
N PHE A 187 -1.34 17.14 10.26
CA PHE A 187 -2.04 16.05 10.93
C PHE A 187 -1.10 14.91 11.34
N LEU A 188 -0.11 14.58 10.49
CA LEU A 188 0.91 13.58 10.75
C LEU A 188 1.77 13.97 11.97
N LYS A 189 2.17 15.24 12.07
CA LYS A 189 2.96 15.81 13.18
C LYS A 189 2.22 15.86 14.52
N GLN A 190 0.89 15.82 14.51
CA GLN A 190 0.04 15.74 15.71
C GLN A 190 -0.08 14.31 16.28
N TRP A 191 0.80 13.38 15.89
CA TRP A 191 0.79 12.02 16.43
C TRP A 191 1.13 12.02 17.92
N LEU A 192 0.27 11.37 18.72
CA LEU A 192 0.38 11.30 20.18
C LEU A 192 0.57 9.86 20.71
N GLY A 193 0.87 8.88 19.83
CA GLY A 193 1.29 7.53 20.29
C GLY A 193 0.18 6.53 20.52
N HIS A 194 -1.06 6.85 20.14
CA HIS A 194 -2.21 6.01 20.42
C HIS A 194 -3.03 5.77 19.16
N CYS A 195 -2.92 4.56 18.61
CA CYS A 195 -3.89 3.99 17.71
C CYS A 195 -3.82 2.46 17.83
N GLU A 196 -4.73 1.87 18.62
CA GLU A 196 -4.93 0.43 18.60
C GLU A 196 -5.66 0.06 17.31
N ILE A 197 -4.89 -0.14 16.24
CA ILE A 197 -5.41 -0.82 15.06
C ILE A 197 -4.97 -2.26 15.21
N VAL A 198 -5.88 -3.09 15.70
CA VAL A 198 -5.69 -4.54 15.71
C VAL A 198 -5.57 -4.95 14.25
N ALA A 199 -4.35 -5.24 13.81
CA ALA A 199 -4.11 -6.06 12.63
C ALA A 199 -4.70 -7.41 12.95
#